data_AF-A0ABD0NBJ5-F1
#
_entry.id   AF-A0ABD0NBJ5-F1
#
_cell.length_a   1.000
_cell.length_b   1.000
_cell.length_c   1.000
_cell.angle_alpha   90.00
_cell.angle_beta   90.00
_cell.angle_gamma   90.00
#
_symmetry.space_group_name_H-M   'P 1'
#
loop_
_entity.id
_entity.type
_entity.pdbx_description
1 polymer ?
#
loop_
_entity_poly.entity_id
_entity_poly.type
_entity_poly.pdbx_seq_one_letter_code
_entity_poly.pdbx_strand_id
1 'polypeptide(L)'
;SAAVAFMSYSTMENLLKPDFFNTSNDTVKTMMSTVISATLPKTNNTKLTKPVNFTFRHIREFDPNGSLSCVYWNISEWIVDGCSLLKTNSSYTVCSCVHLSTFALIMQTSRPPESSQLLDLLNLVCVIVGLVFFSLALLTFALCQWSPGVNNVARINICISLLLAHLLFLLTQQFLSVIRHKQVLCAVISGLLHFFFLSGFVWMFIEAVMLFICVKNLSQINSKKREVLSSGFLCVIGYVVALVVVCVSVGLVPEGYGSER
;
A
#
# COMPACT_ATOMS: atom_id res chain seq x y z
N SER A 1 -6.68 -39.77 -38.62
CA SER A 1 -5.93 -39.05 -37.57
C SER A 1 -6.14 -37.55 -37.69
N ALA A 2 -6.76 -36.93 -36.68
CA ALA A 2 -6.81 -35.48 -36.54
C ALA A 2 -5.47 -35.00 -35.93
N ALA A 3 -4.95 -33.88 -36.43
CA ALA A 3 -3.75 -33.25 -35.92
C ALA A 3 -4.12 -31.83 -35.47
N VAL A 4 -3.53 -31.38 -34.38
CA VAL A 4 -3.71 -30.04 -33.83
C VAL A 4 -2.33 -29.40 -33.74
N ALA A 5 -2.20 -28.18 -34.24
CA ALA A 5 -1.01 -27.36 -34.05
C ALA A 5 -1.25 -26.43 -32.85
N PHE A 6 -0.30 -26.42 -31.92
CA PHE A 6 -0.31 -25.53 -30.76
C PHE A 6 1.00 -24.76 -30.70
N MET A 7 0.93 -23.45 -30.58
CA MET A 7 2.07 -22.54 -30.60
C MET A 7 1.97 -21.57 -29.42
N SER A 8 3.09 -21.28 -28.76
CA SER A 8 3.17 -20.28 -27.70
C SER A 8 4.24 -19.27 -28.05
N TYR A 9 3.91 -17.99 -27.96
CA TYR A 9 4.79 -16.89 -28.34
C TYR A 9 5.22 -16.12 -27.09
N SER A 10 6.50 -16.21 -26.75
CA SER A 10 7.08 -15.56 -25.56
C SER A 10 7.23 -14.05 -25.71
N THR A 11 7.43 -13.55 -26.93
CA THR A 11 7.86 -12.17 -27.19
C THR A 11 6.84 -11.34 -27.97
N MET A 12 5.61 -11.85 -28.12
CA MET A 12 4.58 -11.20 -28.94
C MET A 12 3.85 -10.06 -28.21
N GLU A 13 4.13 -9.82 -26.93
CA GLU A 13 3.49 -8.77 -26.13
C GLU A 13 3.74 -7.35 -26.67
N ASN A 14 4.87 -7.15 -27.37
CA ASN A 14 5.22 -5.86 -27.97
C ASN A 14 4.45 -5.56 -29.26
N LEU A 15 4.00 -6.61 -29.98
CA LEU A 15 3.23 -6.49 -31.22
C LEU A 15 1.73 -6.52 -30.95
N LEU A 16 1.30 -7.45 -30.08
CA LEU A 16 -0.09 -7.63 -29.69
C LEU A 16 -0.31 -7.02 -28.30
N LYS A 17 -0.31 -5.69 -28.26
CA LYS A 17 -0.44 -4.93 -27.02
C LYS A 17 -1.81 -5.15 -26.36
N PRO A 18 -1.89 -5.08 -25.02
CA PRO A 18 -3.17 -5.16 -24.31
C PRO A 18 -4.08 -3.96 -24.61
N ASP A 19 -3.54 -2.84 -25.11
CA ASP A 19 -4.29 -1.64 -25.48
C ASP A 19 -5.32 -1.87 -26.60
N PHE A 20 -5.09 -2.88 -27.45
CA PHE A 20 -6.01 -3.29 -28.49
C PHE A 20 -7.28 -3.99 -27.95
N PHE A 21 -7.39 -4.18 -26.65
CA PHE A 21 -8.63 -4.62 -26.02
C PHE A 21 -9.52 -3.41 -25.75
N ASN A 22 -10.53 -3.19 -26.59
CA ASN A 22 -11.40 -2.03 -26.46
C ASN A 22 -12.50 -2.29 -25.41
N THR A 23 -12.43 -1.58 -24.29
CA THR A 23 -13.43 -1.61 -23.22
C THR A 23 -13.87 -0.18 -22.90
N SER A 24 -15.14 -0.01 -22.53
CA SER A 24 -15.77 1.31 -22.31
C SER A 24 -15.21 2.09 -21.13
N ASN A 25 -14.46 1.42 -20.25
CA ASN A 25 -13.99 1.97 -18.99
C ASN A 25 -12.52 2.36 -19.10
N ASP A 26 -12.15 3.50 -18.51
CA ASP A 26 -10.76 3.95 -18.41
C ASP A 26 -9.99 3.08 -17.39
N THR A 27 -9.61 1.88 -17.83
CA THR A 27 -8.88 0.87 -17.04
C THR A 27 -7.47 0.66 -17.59
N VAL A 28 -6.52 0.40 -16.70
CA VAL A 28 -5.17 -0.04 -17.08
C VAL A 28 -5.25 -1.51 -17.51
N LYS A 29 -4.84 -1.78 -18.76
CA LYS A 29 -4.88 -3.11 -19.36
C LYS A 29 -3.49 -3.73 -19.30
N THR A 30 -3.39 -4.87 -18.64
CA THR A 30 -2.12 -5.58 -18.43
C THR A 30 -2.24 -6.99 -18.99
N MET A 31 -1.31 -7.38 -19.84
CA MET A 31 -1.25 -8.76 -20.35
C MET A 31 -0.78 -9.72 -19.22
N MET A 32 -1.52 -10.79 -18.96
CA MET A 32 -1.23 -11.71 -17.85
C MET A 32 -0.65 -13.05 -18.31
N SER A 33 -0.60 -13.32 -19.60
CA SER A 33 -0.06 -14.56 -20.16
C SER A 33 0.70 -14.34 -21.45
N THR A 34 1.54 -15.31 -21.85
CA THR A 34 2.01 -15.38 -23.24
C THR A 34 0.84 -15.56 -24.20
N VAL A 35 1.03 -15.11 -25.44
CA VAL A 35 0.05 -15.35 -26.52
C VAL A 35 0.18 -16.80 -26.97
N ILE A 36 -0.93 -17.51 -27.10
CA ILE A 36 -0.96 -18.87 -27.63
C ILE A 36 -1.80 -18.93 -28.89
N SER A 37 -1.53 -19.86 -29.79
CA SER A 37 -2.38 -20.12 -30.95
C SER A 37 -2.63 -21.61 -31.09
N ALA A 38 -3.87 -21.98 -31.37
CA ALA A 38 -4.28 -23.35 -31.61
C ALA A 38 -5.05 -23.41 -32.93
N THR A 39 -4.68 -24.33 -33.82
CA THR A 39 -5.31 -24.48 -35.14
C THR A 39 -5.39 -25.95 -35.56
N LEU A 40 -6.33 -26.29 -36.44
CA LEU A 40 -6.36 -27.59 -37.11
C LEU A 40 -5.76 -27.43 -38.52
N PRO A 41 -4.58 -28.01 -38.82
CA PRO A 41 -3.94 -27.83 -40.12
C PRO A 41 -4.74 -28.40 -41.30
N LYS A 42 -5.67 -29.33 -41.03
CA LYS A 42 -6.42 -30.07 -42.05
C LYS A 42 -7.82 -29.49 -42.34
N THR A 43 -8.25 -28.45 -41.63
CA THR A 43 -9.57 -27.83 -41.86
C THR A 43 -9.54 -26.35 -41.55
N ASN A 44 -10.35 -25.59 -42.29
CA ASN A 44 -10.56 -24.16 -42.03
C ASN A 44 -11.68 -23.92 -41.01
N ASN A 45 -12.38 -24.97 -40.54
CA ASN A 45 -13.40 -24.82 -39.52
C ASN A 45 -12.75 -24.64 -38.14
N THR A 46 -12.84 -23.42 -37.60
CA THR A 46 -12.31 -23.07 -36.29
C THR A 46 -13.29 -23.33 -35.15
N LYS A 47 -14.59 -23.50 -35.44
CA LYS A 47 -15.62 -23.71 -34.42
C LYS A 47 -15.64 -25.16 -33.94
N LEU A 48 -15.75 -25.34 -32.63
CA LEU A 48 -15.73 -26.63 -31.96
C LEU A 48 -17.11 -26.96 -31.38
N THR A 49 -17.55 -28.21 -31.54
CA THR A 49 -18.80 -28.71 -30.92
C THR A 49 -18.67 -28.84 -29.40
N LYS A 50 -17.45 -29.10 -28.90
CA LYS A 50 -17.13 -29.13 -27.47
C LYS A 50 -16.04 -28.10 -27.19
N PRO A 51 -16.19 -27.26 -26.16
CA PRO A 51 -15.19 -26.27 -25.85
C PRO A 51 -13.88 -26.92 -25.39
N VAL A 52 -12.77 -26.22 -25.63
CA VAL A 52 -11.43 -26.63 -25.19
C VAL A 52 -10.97 -25.70 -24.09
N ASN A 53 -10.33 -26.28 -23.08
CA ASN A 53 -9.83 -25.55 -21.92
C ASN A 53 -8.35 -25.23 -22.09
N PHE A 54 -8.01 -23.95 -22.06
CA PHE A 54 -6.64 -23.45 -22.07
C PHE A 54 -6.25 -22.99 -20.67
N THR A 55 -5.08 -23.43 -20.20
CA THR A 55 -4.54 -23.00 -18.91
C THR A 55 -3.39 -22.02 -19.14
N PHE A 56 -3.59 -20.78 -18.73
CA PHE A 56 -2.63 -19.69 -18.83
C PHE A 56 -1.89 -19.54 -17.51
N ARG A 57 -0.56 -19.63 -17.55
CA ARG A 57 0.29 -19.27 -16.42
C ARG A 57 0.43 -17.75 -16.33
N HIS A 58 0.29 -17.20 -15.14
CA HIS A 58 0.48 -15.77 -14.90
C HIS A 58 1.97 -15.41 -15.05
N ILE A 59 2.25 -14.44 -15.93
CA ILE A 59 3.62 -13.89 -16.12
C ILE A 59 3.87 -12.63 -15.28
N ARG A 60 2.83 -12.10 -14.62
CA ARG A 60 2.85 -10.92 -13.74
C ARG A 60 2.11 -11.24 -12.44
N GLU A 61 2.31 -10.40 -11.43
CA GLU A 61 1.59 -10.51 -10.16
C GLU A 61 0.09 -10.35 -10.39
N PHE A 62 -0.69 -11.25 -9.80
CA PHE A 62 -2.15 -11.20 -9.87
C PHE A 62 -2.66 -10.14 -8.88
N ASP A 63 -3.41 -9.16 -9.39
CA ASP A 63 -4.08 -8.16 -8.57
C ASP A 63 -5.51 -8.64 -8.28
N PRO A 64 -5.90 -8.89 -7.01
CA PRO A 64 -7.23 -9.36 -6.65
C PRO A 64 -8.34 -8.34 -6.99
N ASN A 65 -8.00 -7.05 -7.11
CA ASN A 65 -8.95 -6.01 -7.51
C ASN A 65 -9.08 -5.88 -9.04
N GLY A 66 -8.25 -6.60 -9.80
CA GLY A 66 -8.28 -6.64 -11.26
C GLY A 66 -9.30 -7.63 -11.81
N SER A 67 -9.96 -7.25 -12.92
CA SER A 67 -10.83 -8.17 -13.65
C SER A 67 -10.05 -8.87 -14.77
N LEU A 68 -10.12 -10.20 -14.82
CA LEU A 68 -9.48 -11.01 -15.87
C LEU A 68 -10.44 -11.29 -17.02
N SER A 69 -9.93 -11.24 -18.24
CA SER A 69 -10.67 -11.56 -19.47
C SER A 69 -9.85 -12.48 -20.36
N CYS A 70 -10.46 -13.60 -20.75
CA CYS A 70 -9.95 -14.50 -21.77
C CYS A 70 -10.28 -13.90 -23.13
N VAL A 71 -9.27 -13.52 -23.91
CA VAL A 71 -9.46 -12.84 -25.19
C VAL A 71 -8.85 -13.62 -26.34
N TYR A 72 -9.38 -13.43 -27.53
CA TYR A 72 -8.78 -13.88 -28.78
C TYR A 72 -8.49 -12.71 -29.71
N TRP A 73 -7.49 -12.87 -30.57
CA TRP A 73 -7.07 -11.87 -31.53
C TRP A 73 -7.97 -11.90 -32.77
N ASN A 74 -8.69 -10.83 -33.02
CA ASN A 74 -9.50 -10.63 -34.22
C ASN A 74 -8.89 -9.52 -35.09
N ILE A 75 -7.99 -9.91 -36.01
CA ILE A 75 -7.34 -9.05 -37.02
C ILE A 75 -6.53 -7.88 -36.42
N SER A 76 -7.20 -6.94 -35.76
CA SER A 76 -6.65 -5.72 -35.16
C SER A 76 -6.97 -5.53 -33.68
N GLU A 77 -7.86 -6.33 -33.10
CA GLU A 77 -8.32 -6.13 -31.71
C GLU A 77 -8.44 -7.42 -30.90
N TRP A 78 -8.41 -7.28 -29.57
CA TRP A 78 -8.69 -8.37 -28.64
C TRP A 78 -10.19 -8.41 -28.31
N ILE A 79 -10.82 -9.59 -28.41
CA ILE A 79 -12.26 -9.75 -28.18
C ILE A 79 -12.50 -10.95 -27.24
N VAL A 80 -13.53 -10.87 -26.40
CA VAL A 80 -13.93 -11.92 -25.43
C VAL A 80 -14.88 -12.97 -26.05
N ASP A 81 -15.25 -12.84 -27.32
CA ASP A 81 -16.30 -13.66 -27.93
C ASP A 81 -15.91 -15.15 -28.05
N GLY A 82 -16.82 -16.02 -27.64
CA GLY A 82 -16.63 -17.47 -27.64
C GLY A 82 -15.64 -18.01 -26.60
N CYS A 83 -15.18 -17.21 -25.64
CA CYS A 83 -14.33 -17.65 -24.53
C CYS A 83 -14.91 -17.24 -23.18
N SER A 84 -14.77 -18.12 -22.18
CA SER A 84 -15.24 -17.89 -20.81
C SER A 84 -14.17 -18.24 -19.80
N LEU A 85 -14.08 -17.46 -18.71
CA LEU A 85 -13.19 -17.76 -17.59
C LEU A 85 -13.85 -18.79 -16.69
N LEU A 86 -13.18 -19.92 -16.46
CA LEU A 86 -13.68 -21.00 -15.60
C LEU A 86 -13.14 -20.91 -14.18
N LYS A 87 -11.82 -20.71 -14.06
CA LYS A 87 -11.12 -20.74 -12.77
C LYS A 87 -9.89 -19.86 -12.82
N THR A 88 -9.66 -19.11 -11.75
CA THR A 88 -8.46 -18.33 -11.52
C THR A 88 -7.86 -18.67 -10.17
N ASN A 89 -6.54 -18.67 -10.11
CA ASN A 89 -5.75 -18.69 -8.89
C ASN A 89 -4.60 -17.67 -9.04
N SER A 90 -3.82 -17.42 -7.99
CA SER A 90 -2.69 -16.48 -8.01
C SER A 90 -1.66 -16.74 -9.11
N SER A 91 -1.50 -18.01 -9.53
CA SER A 91 -0.47 -18.44 -10.48
C SER A 91 -0.97 -18.80 -11.88
N TYR A 92 -2.26 -19.06 -12.06
CA TYR A 92 -2.81 -19.49 -13.35
C TYR A 92 -4.31 -19.20 -13.48
N THR A 93 -4.77 -19.10 -14.73
CA THR A 93 -6.17 -18.97 -15.08
C THR A 93 -6.55 -19.98 -16.17
N VAL A 94 -7.74 -20.55 -16.06
CA VAL A 94 -8.30 -21.52 -17.01
C VAL A 94 -9.44 -20.87 -17.78
N CYS A 95 -9.29 -20.84 -19.10
CA CYS A 95 -10.27 -20.31 -20.05
C CYS A 95 -10.90 -21.47 -20.84
N SER A 96 -12.20 -21.42 -21.11
CA SER A 96 -12.91 -22.36 -21.97
C SER A 96 -13.39 -21.66 -23.24
N CYS A 97 -12.93 -22.12 -24.40
CA CYS A 97 -13.23 -21.49 -25.68
C CYS A 97 -13.90 -22.47 -26.66
N VAL A 98 -14.88 -21.97 -27.43
CA VAL A 98 -15.64 -22.76 -28.42
C VAL A 98 -15.06 -22.69 -29.83
N HIS A 99 -13.91 -22.05 -29.99
CA HIS A 99 -13.20 -21.96 -31.25
C HIS A 99 -11.69 -22.04 -31.06
N LEU A 100 -10.98 -22.20 -32.17
CA LEU A 100 -9.53 -22.26 -32.24
C LEU A 100 -9.01 -21.01 -32.94
N SER A 101 -8.15 -20.28 -32.24
CA SER A 101 -7.64 -18.99 -32.65
C SER A 101 -6.34 -18.71 -31.88
N THR A 102 -5.92 -17.44 -31.92
CA THR A 102 -4.83 -16.89 -31.12
C THR A 102 -5.42 -16.24 -29.87
N PHE A 103 -5.03 -16.72 -28.69
CA PHE A 103 -5.59 -16.35 -27.40
C PHE A 103 -4.57 -15.68 -26.48
N ALA A 104 -5.07 -14.86 -25.56
CA ALA A 104 -4.31 -14.30 -24.45
C ALA A 104 -5.21 -14.06 -23.23
N LEU A 105 -4.57 -13.83 -22.08
CA LEU A 105 -5.22 -13.40 -20.85
C LEU A 105 -4.88 -11.93 -20.59
N ILE A 106 -5.88 -11.08 -20.44
CA ILE A 106 -5.71 -9.66 -20.11
C ILE A 106 -6.40 -9.35 -18.79
N MET A 107 -5.72 -8.59 -17.93
CA MET A 107 -6.26 -8.02 -16.70
C MET A 107 -6.57 -6.54 -16.89
N GLN A 108 -7.73 -6.11 -16.43
CA GLN A 108 -8.13 -4.71 -16.37
C GLN A 108 -8.18 -4.28 -14.90
N THR A 109 -7.37 -3.29 -14.53
CA THR A 109 -7.38 -2.65 -13.21
C THR A 109 -7.84 -1.21 -13.32
N SER A 110 -8.47 -0.68 -12.26
CA SER A 110 -8.87 0.73 -12.21
C SER A 110 -7.64 1.63 -12.33
N ARG A 111 -7.73 2.67 -13.17
CA ARG A 111 -6.66 3.66 -13.28
C ARG A 111 -6.54 4.42 -11.94
N PRO A 112 -5.35 4.51 -11.34
CA PRO A 112 -5.18 5.38 -10.17
C PRO A 112 -5.51 6.82 -10.60
N PRO A 113 -6.28 7.58 -9.79
CA PRO A 113 -6.70 8.92 -10.17
C PRO A 113 -5.47 9.81 -10.38
N GLU A 114 -5.40 10.57 -11.47
CA GLU A 114 -4.24 11.44 -11.80
C GLU A 114 -3.92 12.47 -10.71
N SER A 115 -4.87 12.76 -9.81
CA SER A 115 -4.65 13.55 -8.60
C SER A 115 -3.65 12.93 -7.62
N SER A 116 -3.30 11.64 -7.76
CA SER A 116 -2.36 10.97 -6.87
C SER A 116 -0.96 11.56 -6.98
N GLN A 117 -0.50 11.90 -8.19
CA GLN A 117 0.89 12.37 -8.38
C GLN A 117 1.16 13.71 -7.68
N LEU A 118 0.21 14.64 -7.71
CA LEU A 118 0.34 15.93 -7.02
C LEU A 118 0.30 15.73 -5.50
N LEU A 119 -0.62 14.90 -5.01
CA LEU A 119 -0.74 14.59 -3.59
C LEU A 119 0.50 13.87 -3.05
N ASP A 120 1.07 12.94 -3.82
CA ASP A 120 2.30 12.22 -3.46
C ASP A 120 3.49 13.17 -3.38
N LEU A 121 3.61 14.09 -4.36
CA LEU A 121 4.67 15.11 -4.34
C LEU A 121 4.51 16.07 -3.16
N LEU A 122 3.29 16.53 -2.89
CA LEU A 122 3.00 17.42 -1.76
C LEU A 122 3.33 16.71 -0.44
N ASN A 123 2.91 15.45 -0.28
CA ASN A 123 3.22 14.64 0.89
C ASN A 123 4.73 14.53 1.10
N LEU A 124 5.48 14.18 0.05
CA LEU A 124 6.94 14.08 0.09
C LEU A 124 7.58 15.39 0.55
N VAL A 125 7.18 16.52 -0.02
CA VAL A 125 7.71 17.84 0.37
C VAL A 125 7.39 18.16 1.83
N CYS A 126 6.13 17.98 2.25
CA CYS A 126 5.71 18.22 3.64
C CYS A 126 6.48 17.36 4.64
N VAL A 127 6.70 16.08 4.33
CA VAL A 127 7.44 15.15 5.19
C VAL A 127 8.91 15.56 5.31
N ILE A 128 9.58 15.90 4.21
CA ILE A 128 10.99 16.35 4.23
C ILE A 128 11.13 17.64 5.05
N VAL A 129 10.25 18.61 4.81
CA VAL A 129 10.23 19.88 5.55
C VAL A 129 10.02 19.62 7.04
N GLY A 130 9.06 18.77 7.41
CA GLY A 130 8.81 18.37 8.79
C GLY A 130 10.04 17.73 9.46
N LEU A 131 10.71 16.80 8.78
CA LEU A 131 11.93 16.15 9.28
C LEU A 131 13.04 17.17 9.58
N VAL A 132 13.25 18.15 8.70
CA VAL A 132 14.25 19.22 8.91
C VAL A 132 13.90 20.03 10.16
N PHE A 133 12.66 20.49 10.29
CA PHE A 133 12.25 21.29 11.44
C PHE A 133 12.31 20.52 12.76
N PHE A 134 11.85 19.27 12.81
CA PHE A 134 11.95 18.45 14.02
C PHE A 134 13.40 18.16 14.40
N SER A 135 14.27 17.92 13.42
CA SER A 135 15.71 17.70 13.65
C SER A 135 16.38 18.97 14.18
N LEU A 136 16.08 20.13 13.59
CA LEU A 136 16.60 21.42 14.06
C LEU A 136 16.12 21.73 15.48
N ALA A 137 14.85 21.48 15.79
CA ALA A 137 14.32 21.68 17.14
C ALA A 137 15.05 20.81 18.18
N LEU A 138 15.26 19.51 17.89
CA LEU A 138 16.02 18.61 18.75
C LEU A 138 17.47 19.04 18.90
N LEU A 139 18.11 19.49 17.81
CA LEU A 139 19.47 20.04 17.84
C LEU A 139 19.54 21.29 18.72
N THR A 140 18.59 22.22 18.59
CA THR A 140 18.50 23.40 19.47
C THR A 140 18.36 22.97 20.93
N PHE A 141 17.49 22.01 21.25
CA PHE A 141 17.37 21.52 22.61
C PHE A 141 18.66 20.88 23.12
N ALA A 142 19.35 20.08 22.30
CA ALA A 142 20.63 19.47 22.67
C ALA A 142 21.72 20.52 22.94
N LEU A 143 21.82 21.57 22.10
CA LEU A 143 22.80 22.65 22.27
C LEU A 143 22.46 23.60 23.42
N CYS A 144 21.17 23.88 23.65
CA CYS A 144 20.69 24.83 24.66
C CYS A 144 20.38 24.19 26.02
N GLN A 145 20.41 22.85 26.14
CA GLN A 145 20.20 22.11 27.39
C GLN A 145 21.25 22.40 28.47
N TRP A 146 22.27 23.20 28.16
CA TRP A 146 23.24 23.69 29.13
C TRP A 146 22.64 24.67 30.17
N SER A 147 21.38 25.12 30.02
CA SER A 147 20.71 25.99 30.99
C SER A 147 19.85 25.18 32.00
N PRO A 148 20.24 25.06 33.29
CA PRO A 148 19.67 24.11 34.26
C PRO A 148 18.32 24.54 34.89
N GLY A 149 17.37 25.05 34.12
CA GLY A 149 16.14 25.65 34.67
C GLY A 149 14.80 25.33 33.99
N VAL A 150 14.79 24.69 32.80
CA VAL A 150 13.58 24.53 31.96
C VAL A 150 13.34 23.04 31.64
N ASN A 151 12.17 22.51 32.00
CA ASN A 151 11.78 21.12 31.74
C ASN A 151 11.11 20.99 30.36
N ASN A 152 11.89 20.68 29.31
CA ASN A 152 11.40 20.55 27.93
C ASN A 152 11.02 19.11 27.54
N VAL A 153 10.81 18.21 28.51
CA VAL A 153 10.67 16.77 28.25
C VAL A 153 9.51 16.44 27.31
N ALA A 154 8.33 17.03 27.50
CA ALA A 154 7.20 16.79 26.59
C ALA A 154 7.49 17.26 25.17
N ARG A 155 8.01 18.48 24.99
CA ARG A 155 8.40 19.01 23.67
C ARG A 155 9.40 18.09 22.96
N ILE A 156 10.40 17.61 23.69
CA ILE A 156 11.41 16.67 23.16
C ILE A 156 10.75 15.36 22.74
N ASN A 157 9.87 14.78 23.56
CA ASN A 157 9.18 13.54 23.23
C ASN A 157 8.21 13.67 22.04
N ILE A 158 7.55 14.83 21.86
CA ILE A 158 6.76 15.11 20.65
C ILE A 158 7.67 15.10 19.42
N CYS A 159 8.77 15.84 19.46
CA CYS A 159 9.71 15.90 18.34
C CYS A 159 10.29 14.52 18.00
N ILE A 160 10.70 13.73 19.00
CA ILE A 160 11.21 12.36 18.78
C ILE A 160 10.13 11.46 18.18
N SER A 161 8.91 11.46 18.75
CA SER A 161 7.81 10.61 18.28
C SER A 161 7.46 10.93 16.82
N LEU A 162 7.32 12.21 16.48
CA LEU A 162 6.99 12.62 15.11
C LEU A 162 8.16 12.40 14.14
N LEU A 163 9.41 12.64 14.56
CA LEU A 163 10.58 12.35 13.73
C LEU A 163 10.63 10.86 13.36
N LEU A 164 10.47 9.97 14.34
CA LEU A 164 10.44 8.52 14.12
C LEU A 164 9.25 8.11 13.23
N ALA A 165 8.06 8.69 13.42
CA ALA A 165 6.91 8.42 12.57
C ALA A 165 7.17 8.79 11.10
N HIS A 166 7.72 9.99 10.84
CA HIS A 166 8.01 10.46 9.48
C HIS A 166 9.13 9.66 8.82
N LEU A 167 10.19 9.31 9.55
CA LEU A 167 11.26 8.43 9.05
C LEU A 167 10.72 7.04 8.71
N LEU A 168 9.91 6.45 9.60
CA LEU A 168 9.30 5.15 9.36
C LEU A 168 8.35 5.19 8.15
N PHE A 169 7.59 6.28 7.99
CA PHE A 169 6.73 6.49 6.83
C PHE A 169 7.55 6.50 5.52
N LEU A 170 8.62 7.28 5.43
CA LEU A 170 9.50 7.31 4.25
C LEU A 170 10.16 5.95 3.98
N LEU A 171 10.64 5.27 5.02
CA LEU A 171 11.21 3.93 4.87
C LEU A 171 10.18 2.93 4.35
N THR A 172 8.93 3.03 4.83
CA THR A 172 7.83 2.17 4.37
C THR A 172 7.53 2.42 2.89
N GLN A 173 7.51 3.68 2.45
CA GLN A 173 7.32 4.03 1.04
C GLN A 173 8.47 3.52 0.17
N GLN A 174 9.72 3.73 0.60
CA GLN A 174 10.91 3.31 -0.15
C GLN A 174 11.02 1.79 -0.30
N PHE A 175 10.63 1.02 0.72
CA PHE A 175 10.73 -0.43 0.75
C PHE A 175 9.38 -1.13 0.58
N LEU A 176 8.36 -0.43 0.07
CA LEU A 176 6.99 -0.92 -0.01
C LEU A 176 6.89 -2.26 -0.76
N SER A 177 7.61 -2.38 -1.89
CA SER A 177 7.64 -3.61 -2.70
C SER A 177 8.14 -4.83 -1.92
N VAL A 178 9.14 -4.66 -1.05
CA VAL A 178 9.71 -5.72 -0.22
C VAL A 178 8.82 -6.04 0.98
N ILE A 179 8.27 -4.99 1.61
CA ILE A 179 7.44 -5.12 2.82
C ILE A 179 6.10 -5.79 2.48
N ARG A 180 5.53 -5.51 1.30
CA ARG A 180 4.24 -6.05 0.86
C ARG A 180 4.19 -7.58 0.84
N HIS A 181 5.31 -8.25 0.53
CA HIS A 181 5.37 -9.71 0.53
C HIS A 181 5.46 -10.33 1.93
N LYS A 182 5.78 -9.55 2.97
CA LYS A 182 5.92 -10.02 4.35
C LYS A 182 4.81 -9.46 5.22
N GLN A 183 3.68 -10.15 5.26
CA GLN A 183 2.46 -9.73 5.97
C GLN A 183 2.71 -9.35 7.45
N VAL A 184 3.51 -10.14 8.17
CA VAL A 184 3.88 -9.85 9.57
C VAL A 184 4.66 -8.54 9.69
N LEU A 185 5.58 -8.28 8.77
CA LEU A 185 6.39 -7.06 8.77
C LEU A 185 5.52 -5.82 8.49
N CYS A 186 4.60 -5.92 7.53
CA CYS A 186 3.62 -4.88 7.23
C CYS A 186 2.76 -4.53 8.46
N ALA A 187 2.24 -5.54 9.16
CA ALA A 187 1.45 -5.35 10.37
C ALA A 187 2.24 -4.69 11.50
N VAL A 188 3.48 -5.12 11.73
CA VAL A 188 4.35 -4.53 12.76
C VAL A 188 4.66 -3.07 12.43
N ILE A 189 5.00 -2.75 11.18
CA ILE A 189 5.30 -1.38 10.74
C ILE A 189 4.07 -0.49 10.89
N SER A 190 2.89 -0.97 10.48
CA SER A 190 1.62 -0.25 10.66
C SER A 190 1.35 0.03 12.15
N GLY A 191 1.56 -0.97 13.02
CA GLY A 191 1.47 -0.84 14.47
C GLY A 191 2.40 0.23 15.05
N LEU A 192 3.67 0.20 14.64
CA LEU A 192 4.67 1.19 15.07
C LEU A 192 4.32 2.60 14.60
N LEU A 193 3.88 2.74 13.35
CA LEU A 193 3.49 4.03 12.79
C LEU A 193 2.31 4.63 13.58
N HIS A 194 1.28 3.83 13.84
CA HIS A 194 0.13 4.26 14.64
C HIS A 194 0.55 4.65 16.06
N PHE A 195 1.41 3.85 16.69
CA PHE A 195 1.95 4.17 18.01
C PHE A 195 2.68 5.51 18.04
N PHE A 196 3.60 5.78 17.10
CA PHE A 196 4.38 7.01 17.11
C PHE A 196 3.53 8.26 16.86
N PHE A 197 2.57 8.21 15.93
CA PHE A 197 1.65 9.33 15.72
C PHE A 197 0.78 9.57 16.96
N LEU A 198 0.21 8.52 17.53
CA LEU A 198 -0.64 8.62 18.72
C LEU A 198 0.15 9.14 19.93
N SER A 199 1.38 8.65 20.11
CA SER A 199 2.33 9.17 21.10
C SER A 199 2.53 10.68 20.92
N GLY A 200 2.79 11.15 19.69
CA GLY A 200 2.89 12.57 19.38
C GLY A 200 1.66 13.38 19.80
N PHE A 201 0.45 12.87 19.53
CA PHE A 201 -0.80 13.51 19.97
C PHE A 201 -0.95 13.56 21.49
N VAL A 202 -0.65 12.46 22.19
CA VAL A 202 -0.74 12.41 23.66
C VAL A 202 0.24 13.39 24.29
N TRP A 203 1.48 13.43 23.80
CA TRP A 203 2.48 14.36 24.32
C TRP A 203 2.14 15.83 24.03
N MET A 204 1.57 16.12 22.86
CA MET A 204 1.06 17.46 22.53
C MET A 204 -0.06 17.88 23.49
N PHE A 205 -0.96 16.96 23.85
CA PHE A 205 -1.99 17.21 24.85
C PHE A 205 -1.40 17.47 26.24
N ILE A 206 -0.44 16.65 26.67
CA ILE A 206 0.26 16.84 27.95
C ILE A 206 0.97 18.21 27.98
N GLU A 207 1.65 18.60 26.90
CA GLU A 207 2.27 19.92 26.79
C GLU A 207 1.24 21.05 26.93
N ALA A 208 0.11 20.96 26.22
CA ALA A 208 -0.96 21.96 26.31
C ALA A 208 -1.51 22.11 27.74
N VAL A 209 -1.72 21.00 28.44
CA VAL A 209 -2.15 20.99 29.86
C VAL A 209 -1.07 21.60 30.76
N MET A 210 0.20 21.26 30.56
CA MET A 210 1.31 21.83 31.33
C MET A 210 1.43 23.35 31.13
N LEU A 211 1.29 23.83 29.89
CA LEU A 211 1.29 25.27 29.60
C LEU A 211 0.10 25.97 30.26
N PHE A 212 -1.09 25.38 30.20
CA PHE A 212 -2.28 25.93 30.85
C PHE A 212 -2.10 26.06 32.38
N ILE A 213 -1.60 25.00 33.03
CA ILE A 213 -1.31 25.01 34.47
C ILE A 213 -0.23 26.04 34.80
N CYS A 214 0.81 26.16 33.99
CA CYS A 214 1.86 27.16 34.14
C CYS A 214 1.28 28.58 34.13
N VAL A 215 0.45 28.91 33.14
CA VAL A 215 -0.21 30.23 33.02
C VAL A 215 -1.11 30.51 34.23
N LYS A 216 -1.91 29.54 34.69
CA LYS A 216 -2.78 29.75 35.86
C LYS A 216 -2.02 29.84 37.18
N ASN A 217 -0.94 29.07 37.36
CA ASN A 217 -0.13 29.14 38.58
C ASN A 217 0.75 30.41 38.61
N LEU A 218 1.15 30.97 37.46
CA LEU A 218 1.79 32.30 37.41
C LEU A 218 0.87 33.40 37.97
N SER A 219 -0.46 33.22 37.89
CA SER A 219 -1.43 34.09 38.56
C SER A 219 -1.53 33.88 40.08
N GLN A 220 -0.93 32.83 40.64
CA GLN A 220 -1.06 32.46 42.05
C GLN A 220 0.34 32.15 42.63
N ILE A 221 1.00 33.19 43.14
CA ILE A 221 2.39 33.22 43.64
C ILE A 221 2.63 32.13 44.71
N ASN A 222 2.95 30.90 44.33
CA ASN A 222 3.34 29.86 45.28
C ASN A 222 4.43 28.93 44.71
N SER A 223 5.67 29.17 45.16
CA SER A 223 6.91 28.48 44.76
C SER A 223 6.93 26.97 45.03
N LYS A 224 6.08 26.45 45.92
CA LYS A 224 6.12 25.03 46.34
C LYS A 224 5.42 24.05 45.40
N LYS A 225 4.68 24.52 44.38
CA LYS A 225 3.96 23.65 43.43
C LYS A 225 4.82 23.12 42.28
N ARG A 226 6.05 23.62 42.13
CA ARG A 226 7.02 23.25 41.09
C ARG A 226 7.56 21.81 41.25
N GLU A 227 7.42 21.22 42.43
CA GLU A 227 7.80 19.83 42.77
C GLU A 227 6.64 18.82 42.57
N VAL A 228 5.37 19.27 42.64
CA VAL A 228 4.18 18.39 42.55
C VAL A 228 3.87 17.97 41.11
N LEU A 229 4.49 18.62 40.13
CA LEU A 229 4.53 18.18 38.73
C LEU A 229 5.61 17.10 38.58
N SER A 230 5.37 15.93 39.18
CA SER A 230 6.22 14.75 39.09
C SER A 230 6.54 14.41 37.62
N SER A 231 7.72 14.86 37.18
CA SER A 231 8.20 14.80 35.79
C SER A 231 8.31 13.35 35.29
N GLY A 232 8.51 12.38 36.18
CA GLY A 232 8.58 10.96 35.82
C GLY A 232 7.22 10.31 35.57
N PHE A 233 6.21 10.58 36.40
CA PHE A 233 4.92 9.88 36.32
C PHE A 233 4.10 10.31 35.09
N LEU A 234 4.08 11.62 34.80
CA LEU A 234 3.46 12.14 33.58
C LEU A 234 4.16 11.64 32.30
N CYS A 235 5.46 11.38 32.36
CA CYS A 235 6.19 10.85 31.20
C CYS A 235 5.86 9.40 30.87
N VAL A 236 5.68 8.57 31.90
CA VAL A 236 5.26 7.17 31.72
C VAL A 236 3.83 7.11 31.19
N ILE A 237 2.95 8.00 31.65
CA ILE A 237 1.55 8.06 31.19
C ILE A 237 1.46 8.30 29.68
N GLY A 238 2.28 9.18 29.12
CA GLY A 238 2.19 9.54 27.69
C GLY A 238 2.33 8.33 26.75
N TYR A 239 3.38 7.54 26.95
CA TYR A 239 3.62 6.33 26.15
C TYR A 239 2.67 5.18 26.52
N VAL A 240 2.32 5.03 27.80
CA VAL A 240 1.41 3.96 28.25
C VAL A 240 0.01 4.15 27.65
N VAL A 241 -0.51 5.38 27.62
CA VAL A 241 -1.82 5.67 27.00
C VAL A 241 -1.80 5.34 25.52
N ALA A 242 -0.77 5.78 24.78
CA ALA A 242 -0.63 5.46 23.36
C ALA A 242 -0.52 3.94 23.12
N LEU A 243 0.24 3.23 23.96
CA LEU A 243 0.42 1.79 23.86
C LEU A 243 -0.91 1.03 24.09
N VAL A 244 -1.65 1.40 25.15
CA VAL A 244 -2.94 0.76 25.47
C VAL A 244 -3.92 0.91 24.31
N VAL A 245 -4.04 2.10 23.72
CA VAL A 245 -4.94 2.35 22.59
C VAL A 245 -4.54 1.51 21.37
N VAL A 246 -3.25 1.40 21.05
CA VAL A 246 -2.77 0.56 19.94
C VAL A 246 -3.06 -0.91 20.23
N CYS A 247 -2.78 -1.41 21.44
CA CYS A 247 -3.07 -2.78 21.84
C CYS A 247 -4.57 -3.12 21.72
N VAL A 248 -5.45 -2.22 22.18
CA VAL A 248 -6.90 -2.37 22.04
C VAL A 248 -7.32 -2.37 20.57
N SER A 249 -6.76 -1.46 19.75
CA SER A 249 -7.07 -1.38 18.33
C SER A 249 -6.66 -2.67 17.58
N VAL A 250 -5.46 -3.19 17.85
CA VAL A 250 -4.99 -4.46 17.27
C VAL A 250 -5.84 -5.64 17.75
N GLY A 251 -6.25 -5.64 19.03
CA GLY A 251 -7.07 -6.70 19.59
C GLY A 251 -8.50 -6.74 19.04
N LEU A 252 -9.11 -5.58 18.77
CA LEU A 252 -10.48 -5.48 18.25
C LEU A 252 -10.55 -5.67 16.73
N VAL A 253 -9.57 -5.14 15.98
CA VAL A 253 -9.56 -5.15 14.51
C VAL A 253 -8.17 -5.54 14.00
N PRO A 254 -7.77 -6.82 14.14
CA PRO A 254 -6.46 -7.28 13.67
C PRO A 254 -6.30 -7.18 12.14
N GLU A 255 -7.41 -7.31 11.39
CA GLU A 255 -7.48 -7.15 9.94
C GLU A 255 -7.16 -5.73 9.48
N GLY A 256 -7.22 -4.72 10.36
CA GLY A 256 -6.86 -3.34 10.03
C GLY A 256 -5.35 -3.10 9.91
N TYR A 257 -4.52 -4.00 10.47
CA TYR A 257 -3.06 -3.85 10.48
C TYR A 257 -2.36 -4.75 9.47
N GLY A 258 -2.94 -5.92 9.16
CA GLY A 258 -2.45 -6.78 8.09
C GLY A 258 -3.35 -6.67 6.87
N SER A 259 -2.78 -6.44 5.68
CA SER A 259 -3.55 -6.63 4.44
C SER A 259 -4.09 -8.06 4.41
N GLU A 260 -5.41 -8.21 4.36
CA GLU A 260 -6.00 -9.47 3.91
C GLU A 260 -5.63 -9.75 2.45
N ARG A 261 -5.67 -11.04 2.12
CA ARG A 261 -5.12 -11.70 0.93
C ARG A 261 -5.59 -11.14 -0.41
#